data_AF-A0A1V5GJJ4-F1
#
_entry.id   AF-A0A1V5GJJ4-F1
#
_cell.length_a   1.000
_cell.length_b   1.000
_cell.length_c   1.000
_cell.angle_alpha   90.00
_cell.angle_beta   90.00
_cell.angle_gamma   90.00
#
_symmetry.space_group_name_H-M   'P 1'
#
loop_
_entity.id
_entity.type
_entity.pdbx_description
1 polymer ?
#
loop_
_entity_poly.entity_id
_entity_poly.type
_entity_poly.pdbx_seq_one_letter_code
_entity_poly.pdbx_strand_id
1 'polypeptide(L)'
;MKEVAAAQSEMENRNSPRRLQETNLVREPAFAAWIVSLCPDASIVARHRGAALEAMVHYAFDRLRFSQFFALESAWERFIAGPDASPVSL
;
A
#
# COMPACT_ATOMS: atom_id res chain seq x y z
N MET A 1 -17.40 9.26 19.75
CA MET A 1 -16.18 8.76 19.08
C MET A 1 -16.18 9.04 17.57
N LYS A 2 -17.24 8.70 16.81
CA LYS A 2 -17.34 9.01 15.37
C LYS A 2 -17.28 10.51 15.05
N GLU A 3 -17.97 11.36 15.83
CA GLU A 3 -17.95 12.82 15.63
C GLU A 3 -16.55 13.43 15.81
N VAL A 4 -15.83 13.02 16.85
CA VAL A 4 -14.46 13.49 17.12
C VAL A 4 -13.52 13.06 15.99
N ALA A 5 -13.62 11.81 15.53
CA ALA A 5 -12.82 11.31 14.43
C ALA A 5 -13.12 12.05 13.11
N ALA A 6 -14.39 12.37 12.85
CA ALA A 6 -14.79 13.14 11.67
C ALA A 6 -14.23 14.57 11.72
N ALA A 7 -14.37 15.25 12.86
CA ALA A 7 -13.85 16.61 13.06
C ALA A 7 -12.32 16.68 12.94
N GLN A 8 -11.60 15.70 13.49
CA GLN A 8 -10.14 15.59 13.33
C GLN A 8 -9.75 15.35 11.87
N SER A 9 -10.43 14.44 11.18
CA SER A 9 -10.15 14.16 9.77
C SER A 9 -10.37 15.39 8.88
N GLU A 10 -11.42 16.16 9.14
CA GLU A 10 -11.71 17.41 8.42
C GLU A 10 -10.63 18.48 8.66
N MET A 11 -10.23 18.66 9.93
CA MET A 11 -9.14 19.57 10.30
C MET A 11 -7.81 19.16 9.65
N GLU A 12 -7.47 17.87 9.68
CA GLU A 12 -6.24 17.33 9.07
C GLU A 12 -6.24 17.50 7.55
N ASN A 13 -7.38 17.27 6.89
CA ASN A 13 -7.52 17.49 5.45
C ASN A 13 -7.38 18.97 5.07
N ARG A 14 -7.91 19.88 5.90
CA ARG A 14 -7.78 21.32 5.70
C ARG A 14 -6.33 21.78 5.84
N ASN A 15 -5.62 21.27 6.85
CA ASN A 15 -4.26 21.69 7.18
C ASN A 15 -3.18 20.97 6.35
N SER A 16 -3.49 19.81 5.78
CA SER A 16 -2.55 19.04 4.96
C SER A 16 -3.22 18.52 3.68
N PRO A 17 -3.37 19.34 2.64
CA PRO A 17 -3.91 18.90 1.35
C PRO A 17 -3.13 17.72 0.73
N ARG A 18 -1.82 17.63 1.01
CA ARG A 18 -0.97 16.50 0.59
C ARG A 18 -1.39 15.18 1.22
N ARG A 19 -1.94 15.18 2.44
CA ARG A 19 -2.47 13.96 3.10
C ARG A 19 -3.54 13.29 2.25
N LEU A 20 -4.43 14.08 1.66
CA LEU A 20 -5.52 13.54 0.83
C LEU A 20 -4.96 12.88 -0.44
N GLN A 21 -3.93 13.50 -1.04
CA GLN A 21 -3.23 12.94 -2.19
C GLN A 21 -2.49 11.65 -1.82
N GLU A 22 -1.75 11.63 -0.72
CA GLU A 22 -1.05 10.43 -0.24
C GLU A 22 -2.04 9.31 0.11
N THR A 23 -3.17 9.65 0.72
CA THR A 23 -4.22 8.69 1.09
C THR A 23 -4.90 8.10 -0.15
N ASN A 24 -5.27 8.91 -1.13
CA ASN A 24 -6.02 8.42 -2.28
C ASN A 24 -5.11 7.78 -3.34
N LEU A 25 -3.89 8.30 -3.53
CA LEU A 25 -3.03 7.90 -4.64
C LEU A 25 -1.95 6.90 -4.24
N VAL A 26 -1.51 6.87 -2.97
CA VAL A 26 -0.45 5.95 -2.53
C VAL A 26 -1.04 4.81 -1.70
N ARG A 27 -1.91 5.14 -0.74
CA ARG A 27 -2.46 4.14 0.18
C ARG A 27 -3.31 3.10 -0.53
N GLU A 28 -4.18 3.51 -1.45
CA GLU A 28 -5.08 2.56 -2.12
C GLU A 28 -4.31 1.51 -2.94
N PRO A 29 -3.34 1.87 -3.80
CA PRO A 29 -2.51 0.88 -4.50
C PRO A 29 -1.67 0.00 -3.56
N ALA A 30 -1.11 0.60 -2.49
CA ALA A 30 -0.35 -0.13 -1.47
C ALA A 30 -1.20 -1.22 -0.78
N PHE A 31 -2.43 -0.87 -0.40
CA PHE A 31 -3.37 -1.81 0.22
C PHE A 31 -3.87 -2.85 -0.78
N ALA A 32 -4.09 -2.48 -2.05
CA ALA A 32 -4.46 -3.43 -3.09
C ALA A 32 -3.37 -4.49 -3.27
N ALA A 33 -2.09 -4.10 -3.32
CA ALA A 33 -0.96 -5.03 -3.40
C ALA A 33 -0.95 -6.00 -2.20
N TRP A 34 -1.18 -5.49 -0.99
CA TRP A 34 -1.30 -6.31 0.21
C TRP A 34 -2.48 -7.28 0.14
N ILE A 35 -3.68 -6.82 -0.23
CA ILE A 35 -4.88 -7.67 -0.36
C ILE A 35 -4.66 -8.79 -1.36
N VAL A 36 -4.06 -8.49 -2.53
CA VAL A 36 -3.70 -9.49 -3.53
C VAL A 36 -2.74 -10.52 -2.93
N SER A 37 -1.74 -10.10 -2.16
CA SER A 37 -0.78 -11.01 -1.52
C SER A 37 -1.44 -11.96 -0.50
N LEU A 38 -2.62 -11.63 0.03
CA LEU A 38 -3.37 -12.47 0.97
C LEU A 38 -4.26 -13.51 0.28
N CYS A 39 -4.40 -13.43 -1.06
CA CYS A 39 -5.23 -14.38 -1.80
C CYS A 39 -4.65 -15.80 -1.70
N PRO A 40 -5.45 -16.82 -1.33
CA PRO A 40 -4.98 -18.20 -1.25
C PRO A 40 -4.78 -18.86 -2.62
N ASP A 41 -5.35 -18.27 -3.68
CA ASP A 41 -5.22 -18.78 -5.05
C ASP A 41 -3.94 -18.22 -5.71
N ALA A 42 -2.92 -19.07 -5.83
CA ALA A 42 -1.64 -18.71 -6.41
C ALA A 42 -1.75 -18.22 -7.87
N SER A 43 -2.76 -18.65 -8.63
CA SER A 43 -2.95 -18.20 -10.02
C SER A 43 -3.40 -16.74 -10.11
N ILE A 44 -4.26 -16.32 -9.16
CA ILE A 44 -4.70 -14.92 -9.02
C ILE A 44 -3.52 -14.06 -8.58
N VAL A 45 -2.77 -14.52 -7.58
CA VAL A 45 -1.57 -13.82 -7.11
C VAL A 45 -0.57 -13.64 -8.25
N ALA A 46 -0.26 -14.71 -9.01
CA ALA A 46 0.66 -14.65 -10.13
C ALA A 46 0.22 -13.68 -11.23
N ARG A 47 -1.08 -13.66 -11.57
CA ARG A 47 -1.65 -12.73 -12.56
C ARG A 47 -1.47 -11.26 -12.16
N HIS A 48 -1.56 -10.95 -10.86
CA HIS A 48 -1.52 -9.57 -10.37
C HIS A 48 -0.16 -9.15 -9.80
N ARG A 49 0.78 -10.08 -9.66
CA ARG A 49 2.10 -9.85 -9.05
C ARG A 49 2.87 -8.69 -9.70
N GLY A 50 2.89 -8.60 -11.03
CA GLY A 50 3.59 -7.53 -11.74
C GLY A 50 3.07 -6.14 -11.36
N ALA A 51 1.75 -5.95 -11.41
CA ALA A 51 1.10 -4.69 -11.04
C ALA A 51 1.27 -4.36 -9.54
N ALA A 52 1.25 -5.38 -8.68
CA ALA A 52 1.48 -5.20 -7.25
C ALA A 52 2.92 -4.73 -6.97
N LEU A 53 3.92 -5.36 -7.61
CA LEU A 53 5.33 -4.95 -7.48
C LEU A 53 5.56 -3.56 -8.05
N GLU A 54 4.95 -3.21 -9.19
CA GLU A 54 5.02 -1.88 -9.76
C GLU A 54 4.52 -0.82 -8.76
N ALA A 55 3.34 -1.04 -8.15
CA ALA A 55 2.80 -0.14 -7.15
C ALA A 55 3.72 0.02 -5.92
N MET A 56 4.49 -1.02 -5.58
CA MET A 56 5.42 -1.00 -4.45
C MET A 56 6.72 -0.25 -4.72
N VAL A 57 7.10 -0.01 -5.97
CA VAL A 57 8.34 0.71 -6.33
C VAL A 57 8.09 2.04 -7.03
N HIS A 58 6.85 2.32 -7.43
CA HIS A 58 6.48 3.51 -8.20
C HIS A 58 6.64 4.82 -7.42
N TYR A 59 6.42 4.81 -6.10
CA TYR A 59 6.37 6.04 -5.29
C TYR A 59 7.72 6.38 -4.66
N ALA A 60 8.04 7.69 -4.62
CA ALA A 60 9.16 8.21 -3.86
C ALA A 60 8.84 8.24 -2.35
N PHE A 61 8.96 7.08 -1.69
CA PHE A 61 8.57 6.89 -0.29
C PHE A 61 9.31 7.83 0.70
N ASP A 62 10.52 8.28 0.35
CA ASP A 62 11.30 9.27 1.09
C ASP A 62 10.63 10.66 1.16
N ARG A 63 9.67 10.94 0.28
CA ARG A 63 8.96 12.23 0.19
C ARG A 63 7.56 12.22 0.80
N LEU A 64 7.08 11.06 1.22
CA LEU A 64 5.75 10.91 1.80
C LEU A 64 5.76 11.34 3.27
N ARG A 65 4.72 12.05 3.69
CA ARG A 65 4.59 12.52 5.08
C ARG A 65 3.85 11.55 5.97
N PHE A 66 3.01 10.68 5.40
CA PHE A 66 2.22 9.72 6.16
C PHE A 66 2.84 8.32 6.14
N SER A 67 3.13 7.81 7.33
CA SER A 67 3.62 6.44 7.53
C SER A 67 2.44 5.45 7.62
N GLN A 68 1.82 5.15 6.48
CA GLN A 68 0.82 4.09 6.34
C GLN A 68 1.38 2.91 5.53
N PHE A 69 2.64 2.57 5.77
CA PHE A 69 3.41 1.63 4.93
C PHE A 69 3.31 0.16 5.33
N PHE A 70 2.56 -0.19 6.38
CA PHE A 70 2.46 -1.59 6.81
C PHE A 70 1.95 -2.52 5.69
N ALA A 71 1.07 -2.01 4.81
CA ALA A 71 0.54 -2.78 3.69
C ALA A 71 1.66 -3.12 2.68
N LEU A 72 2.57 -2.18 2.40
CA LEU A 72 3.70 -2.41 1.50
C LEU A 72 4.72 -3.37 2.12
N GLU A 73 5.05 -3.20 3.40
CA GLU A 73 5.94 -4.11 4.13
C GLU A 73 5.36 -5.53 4.15
N SER A 74 4.08 -5.67 4.49
CA SER A 74 3.39 -6.96 4.50
C SER A 74 3.33 -7.60 3.12
N ALA A 75 3.09 -6.81 2.07
CA ALA A 75 3.10 -7.29 0.69
C ALA A 75 4.52 -7.72 0.27
N TRP A 76 5.54 -6.96 0.65
CA TRP A 76 6.95 -7.25 0.35
C TRP A 76 7.40 -8.58 0.95
N GLU A 77 7.14 -8.77 2.23
CA GLU A 77 7.45 -10.03 2.93
C GLU A 77 6.80 -11.22 2.22
N ARG A 78 5.58 -11.06 1.71
CA ARG A 78 4.84 -12.15 1.04
C ARG A 78 5.26 -12.37 -0.40
N PHE A 79 5.58 -11.33 -1.16
CA PHE A 79 5.97 -11.45 -2.57
C PHE A 79 7.44 -11.81 -2.79
N ILE A 80 8.31 -11.44 -1.85
CA ILE A 80 9.76 -11.46 -2.03
C ILE A 80 10.49 -12.26 -0.94
N ALA A 81 10.07 -12.19 0.33
CA ALA A 81 10.77 -12.86 1.44
C ALA A 81 10.15 -14.21 1.88
N GLY A 82 8.92 -14.50 1.45
CA GLY A 82 8.18 -15.70 1.85
C GLY A 82 8.67 -17.00 1.19
N PRO A 83 8.32 -18.18 1.75
CA PRO A 83 8.72 -19.48 1.21
C PRO A 83 8.20 -19.76 -0.22
N ASP A 84 7.17 -19.03 -0.66
CA ASP A 84 6.60 -19.11 -2.01
C ASP A 84 7.15 -18.00 -2.96
N ALA A 85 8.16 -17.24 -2.52
CA ALA A 85 8.71 -16.14 -3.29
C ALA A 85 9.50 -16.64 -4.50
N SER A 86 9.01 -16.36 -5.71
CA SER A 86 9.84 -16.46 -6.92
C SER A 86 10.85 -15.30 -6.96
N PRO A 87 12.13 -15.58 -7.25
CA PRO A 87 13.17 -14.55 -7.25
C PRO A 87 12.82 -13.47 -8.29
N VAL A 88 12.82 -12.22 -7.84
CA VAL A 88 12.66 -11.05 -8.71
C VAL A 88 14.03 -10.73 -9.29
N SER A 89 14.18 -10.79 -10.61
CA SER A 89 15.27 -10.06 -11.29
C SER A 89 14.81 -8.62 -11.43
N LEU A 90 15.44 -7.72 -10.66
CA LEU A 90 15.30 -6.27 -10.78
C LEU A 90 16.11 -5.75 -11.97
#